data_AF-A0A6J4TSJ9-F1
#
_entry.id   AF-A0A6J4TSJ9-F1
#
_cell.length_a   1.000
_cell.length_b   1.000
_cell.length_c   1.000
_cell.angle_alpha   90.00
_cell.angle_beta   90.00
_cell.angle_gamma   90.00
#
_symmetry.space_group_name_H-M   'P 1'
#
loop_
_entity.id
_entity.type
_entity.pdbx_description
1 polymer ?
#
loop_
_entity_poly.entity_id
_entity_poly.type
_entity_poly.pdbx_seq_one_letter_code
_entity_poly.pdbx_strand_id
1 'polypeptide(L)'
;MSSLAEAGPLAGAATVGCLRRFADDPAVEAWRPRPGKICLRARTQAQWEQVLEEPHACAGEGVLAIPPRRRSERGPVLEKLQAMATDLEPAPSSAVAPTGSVTYALNPEAPMSSGKTLAQIGHAAVLAADALPAWADAGCPAVVVAPSLPDFAALSASSLCVGRVADAGLTEVAPGTVTVVAVRNP
;
A
#
# COMPACT_ATOMS: atom_id res chain seq x y z
N MET A 1 6.96 5.37 13.51
CA MET A 1 5.63 5.11 12.92
C MET A 1 4.89 4.13 13.83
N SER A 2 3.80 4.57 14.43
CA SER A 2 3.02 3.79 15.39
C SER A 2 1.62 3.44 14.90
N SER A 3 1.12 4.07 13.83
CA SER A 3 -0.25 3.88 13.34
C SER A 3 -0.35 3.58 11.84
N LEU A 4 -1.47 2.98 11.42
CA LEU A 4 -1.82 2.82 10.01
C LEU A 4 -2.03 4.17 9.30
N ALA A 5 -2.46 5.20 10.04
CA ALA A 5 -2.63 6.55 9.50
C ALA A 5 -1.30 7.20 9.08
N GLU A 6 -0.22 6.93 9.82
CA GLU A 6 1.14 7.36 9.46
C GLU A 6 1.75 6.48 8.38
N ALA A 7 1.57 5.16 8.50
CA ALA A 7 2.27 4.19 7.66
C ALA A 7 1.66 3.97 6.28
N GLY A 8 0.34 4.02 6.17
CA GLY A 8 -0.35 3.75 4.92
C GLY A 8 -0.03 4.75 3.81
N PRO A 9 -0.04 6.07 4.04
CA PRO A 9 0.34 7.04 3.00
C PRO A 9 1.75 6.80 2.48
N LEU A 10 2.70 6.51 3.37
CA LEU A 10 4.10 6.21 3.01
C LEU A 10 4.20 4.90 2.21
N ALA A 11 3.47 3.84 2.60
CA ALA A 11 3.43 2.58 1.86
C ALA A 11 2.87 2.76 0.44
N GLY A 12 1.82 3.57 0.29
CA GLY A 12 1.25 3.92 -1.01
C GLY A 12 2.26 4.69 -1.88
N ALA A 13 2.80 5.79 -1.35
CA ALA A 13 3.76 6.63 -2.06
C ALA A 13 5.04 5.89 -2.46
N ALA A 14 5.62 5.09 -1.55
CA ALA A 14 6.80 4.28 -1.85
C ALA A 14 6.51 3.26 -2.97
N THR A 15 5.34 2.62 -2.94
CA THR A 15 4.94 1.65 -3.97
C THR A 15 4.83 2.32 -5.35
N VAL A 16 4.12 3.44 -5.44
CA VAL A 16 3.97 4.17 -6.71
C VAL A 16 5.33 4.69 -7.19
N GLY A 17 6.10 5.31 -6.29
CA GLY A 17 7.45 5.79 -6.59
C GLY A 17 8.37 4.68 -7.11
N CYS A 18 8.28 3.48 -6.56
CA CYS A 18 9.04 2.31 -7.00
C CYS A 18 8.67 1.89 -8.41
N LEU A 19 7.38 1.68 -8.69
CA LEU A 19 6.95 1.27 -10.03
C LEU A 19 7.23 2.33 -11.10
N ARG A 20 7.20 3.61 -10.74
CA ARG A 20 7.57 4.71 -11.64
C ARG A 20 9.08 4.78 -11.87
N ARG A 21 9.88 4.61 -10.82
CA ARG A 21 11.36 4.62 -10.90
C ARG A 21 11.90 3.47 -11.75
N PHE A 22 11.27 2.30 -11.66
CA PHE A 22 11.70 1.08 -12.35
C PHE A 22 10.73 0.70 -13.48
N ALA A 23 10.06 1.68 -14.11
CA ALA A 23 9.02 1.43 -15.12
C ALA A 23 9.52 0.62 -16.33
N ASP A 24 10.80 0.78 -16.70
CA ASP A 24 11.43 0.08 -17.82
C ASP A 24 11.93 -1.33 -17.45
N ASP A 25 11.83 -1.74 -16.18
CA ASP A 25 12.18 -3.08 -15.75
C ASP A 25 11.10 -4.08 -16.20
N PRO A 26 11.43 -5.11 -17.01
CA PRO A 26 10.46 -6.11 -17.46
C PRO A 26 9.78 -6.87 -16.30
N ALA A 27 10.38 -6.89 -15.11
CA ALA A 27 9.76 -7.47 -13.91
C ALA A 27 8.52 -6.69 -13.45
N VAL A 28 8.46 -5.38 -13.69
CA VAL A 28 7.27 -4.56 -13.41
C VAL A 28 6.10 -5.00 -14.29
N GLU A 29 6.33 -5.13 -15.60
CA GLU A 29 5.30 -5.56 -16.54
C GLU A 29 4.84 -7.00 -16.23
N ALA A 30 5.76 -7.91 -15.93
CA ALA A 30 5.42 -9.28 -15.54
C ALA A 30 4.62 -9.37 -14.24
N TRP A 31 4.77 -8.39 -13.33
CA TRP A 31 4.07 -8.34 -12.04
C TRP A 31 2.64 -7.79 -12.15
N ARG A 32 2.39 -6.83 -13.05
CA ARG A 32 1.10 -6.12 -13.16
C ARG A 32 -0.14 -7.02 -13.29
N PRO A 33 -0.15 -8.11 -14.08
CA PRO A 33 -1.34 -8.95 -14.23
C PRO A 33 -1.72 -9.71 -12.95
N ARG A 34 -0.75 -10.00 -12.08
CA ARG A 34 -0.93 -10.78 -10.85
C ARG A 34 -0.06 -10.22 -9.72
N PRO A 35 -0.42 -9.03 -9.20
CA PRO A 35 0.46 -8.28 -8.33
C PRO A 35 0.51 -8.91 -6.94
N GLY A 36 1.66 -9.49 -6.57
CA GLY A 36 1.94 -9.93 -5.21
C GLY A 36 2.72 -8.87 -4.43
N LYS A 37 2.37 -8.63 -3.16
CA LYS A 37 3.13 -7.75 -2.27
C LYS A 37 3.19 -8.33 -0.86
N ILE A 38 4.33 -8.12 -0.20
CA ILE A 38 4.54 -8.46 1.20
C ILE A 38 5.21 -7.27 1.90
N CYS A 39 4.69 -6.89 3.07
CA CYS A 39 5.36 -5.91 3.92
C CYS A 39 6.35 -6.65 4.83
N LEU A 40 7.63 -6.30 4.72
CA LEU A 40 8.71 -6.84 5.54
C LEU A 40 9.16 -5.78 6.54
N ARG A 41 9.67 -6.21 7.70
CA ARG A 41 10.17 -5.29 8.74
C ARG A 41 11.66 -5.50 9.00
N ALA A 42 12.43 -4.43 8.84
CA ALA A 42 13.73 -4.28 9.46
C ALA A 42 13.54 -4.00 10.96
N ARG A 43 14.11 -4.84 11.82
CA ARG A 43 13.99 -4.72 13.29
C ARG A 43 15.17 -4.02 13.94
N THR A 44 16.28 -3.89 13.22
CA THR A 44 17.48 -3.22 13.66
C THR A 44 17.92 -2.21 12.61
N GLN A 45 18.68 -1.19 13.05
CA GLN A 45 19.29 -0.21 12.16
C GLN A 45 20.18 -0.88 11.10
N ALA A 46 21.00 -1.85 11.50
CA ALA A 46 21.86 -2.58 10.55
C ALA A 46 21.06 -3.34 9.49
N GLN A 47 19.89 -3.90 9.83
CA GLN A 47 19.01 -4.50 8.84
C GLN A 47 18.49 -3.43 7.87
N TRP A 48 18.05 -2.28 8.40
CA TRP A 48 17.55 -1.19 7.58
C TRP A 48 18.61 -0.66 6.59
N GLU A 49 19.83 -0.46 7.06
CA GLU A 49 20.97 -0.06 6.22
C GLU A 49 21.23 -1.06 5.09
N GLN A 50 21.16 -2.37 5.37
CA GLN A 50 21.27 -3.41 4.32
C GLN A 50 20.14 -3.33 3.29
N VAL A 51 18.91 -3.01 3.70
CA VAL A 51 17.80 -2.85 2.74
C VAL A 51 17.99 -1.61 1.87
N LEU A 52 18.57 -0.53 2.41
CA LEU A 52 18.84 0.69 1.66
C LEU A 52 19.87 0.49 0.52
N GLU A 53 20.67 -0.58 0.57
CA GLU A 53 21.59 -0.95 -0.52
C GLU A 53 20.86 -1.61 -1.72
N GLU A 54 19.64 -2.14 -1.52
CA GLU A 54 18.84 -2.71 -2.61
C GLU A 54 18.31 -1.60 -3.54
N PRO A 55 18.03 -1.89 -4.83
CA PRO A 55 17.25 -0.98 -5.66
C PRO A 55 15.89 -0.69 -5.02
N HIS A 56 15.59 0.58 -4.73
CA HIS A 56 14.38 0.95 -4.01
C HIS A 56 13.86 2.34 -4.39
N ALA A 57 12.66 2.65 -3.89
CA ALA A 57 12.14 4.00 -3.76
C ALA A 57 11.65 4.22 -2.32
N CYS A 58 12.06 5.33 -1.70
CA CYS A 58 11.68 5.71 -0.34
C CYS A 58 10.45 6.61 -0.32
N ALA A 59 9.68 6.52 0.76
CA ALA A 59 8.72 7.53 1.17
C ALA A 59 8.92 7.85 2.65
N GLY A 60 9.29 9.10 2.94
CA GLY A 60 9.70 9.51 4.29
C GLY A 60 10.95 8.75 4.78
N GLU A 61 11.12 8.66 6.09
CA GLU A 61 12.33 8.11 6.72
C GLU A 61 12.22 6.63 7.12
N GLY A 62 11.06 5.99 6.95
CA GLY A 62 10.79 4.66 7.53
C GLY A 62 10.15 3.64 6.60
N VAL A 63 9.88 4.00 5.34
CA VAL A 63 9.25 3.09 4.37
C VAL A 63 9.93 3.20 3.03
N LEU A 64 10.23 2.04 2.44
CA LEU A 64 10.69 1.92 1.07
C LEU A 64 9.95 0.79 0.38
N ALA A 65 9.93 0.83 -0.95
CA ALA A 65 9.49 -0.27 -1.79
C ALA A 65 10.61 -0.68 -2.75
N ILE A 66 10.75 -1.98 -2.91
CA ILE A 66 11.72 -2.64 -3.78
C ILE A 66 10.98 -3.12 -5.03
N PRO A 67 11.58 -3.04 -6.24
CA PRO A 67 10.91 -3.42 -7.46
C PRO A 67 10.49 -4.90 -7.42
N PRO A 68 9.42 -5.27 -8.15
CA PRO A 68 9.00 -6.65 -8.25
C PRO A 68 10.15 -7.56 -8.67
N ARG A 69 10.24 -8.72 -8.02
CA ARG A 69 11.20 -9.78 -8.35
C ARG A 69 10.62 -11.13 -7.98
N ARG A 70 11.14 -12.22 -8.55
CA ARG A 70 10.67 -13.57 -8.22
C ARG A 70 11.02 -13.90 -6.77
N ARG A 71 10.25 -14.80 -6.16
CA ARG A 71 10.52 -15.24 -4.77
C ARG A 71 11.93 -15.85 -4.63
N SER A 72 12.41 -16.56 -5.66
CA SER A 72 13.75 -17.14 -5.73
C SER A 72 14.88 -16.12 -5.88
N GLU A 73 14.56 -14.85 -6.15
CA GLU A 73 15.54 -13.77 -6.40
C GLU A 73 15.61 -12.79 -5.22
N ARG A 74 15.01 -13.14 -4.07
CA ARG A 74 14.98 -12.27 -2.89
C ARG A 74 16.36 -11.99 -2.29
N GLY A 75 17.28 -12.95 -2.43
CA GLY A 75 18.63 -12.83 -1.89
C GLY A 75 18.66 -12.80 -0.35
N PRO A 76 19.87 -12.84 0.22
CA PRO A 76 20.05 -13.04 1.66
C PRO A 76 19.57 -11.87 2.52
N VAL A 77 19.51 -10.64 1.97
CA VAL A 77 19.02 -9.46 2.70
C VAL A 77 17.53 -9.63 3.00
N LEU A 78 16.70 -9.88 1.97
CA LEU A 78 15.25 -9.97 2.12
C LEU A 78 14.80 -11.28 2.78
N GLU A 79 15.55 -12.37 2.61
CA GLU A 79 15.26 -13.67 3.26
C GLU A 79 15.40 -13.62 4.78
N LYS A 80 16.27 -12.74 5.31
CA LYS A 80 16.44 -12.54 6.76
C LYS A 80 15.35 -11.67 7.39
N LEU A 81 14.62 -10.90 6.57
CA LEU A 81 13.55 -10.04 7.05
C LEU A 81 12.28 -10.87 7.25
N GLN A 82 11.57 -10.55 8.33
CA GLN A 82 10.29 -11.18 8.62
C GLN A 82 9.15 -10.35 8.05
N ALA A 83 8.07 -11.03 7.68
CA ALA A 83 6.79 -10.38 7.43
C ALA A 83 6.42 -9.51 8.64
N MET A 84 5.92 -8.32 8.36
CA MET A 84 5.48 -7.42 9.43
C MET A 84 4.29 -8.03 10.16
N ALA A 85 4.55 -8.52 11.37
CA ALA A 85 3.55 -9.09 12.28
C ALA A 85 3.20 -8.15 13.44
N THR A 86 3.88 -7.01 13.56
CA THR A 86 3.57 -6.02 14.60
C THR A 86 2.29 -5.28 14.24
N ASP A 87 1.38 -5.20 15.20
CA ASP A 87 0.19 -4.39 15.07
C ASP A 87 0.52 -2.90 15.26
N LEU A 88 0.16 -2.11 14.26
CA LEU A 88 0.09 -0.67 14.35
C LEU A 88 -1.26 -0.28 14.92
N GLU A 89 -1.31 0.91 15.52
CA GLU A 89 -2.58 1.51 15.91
C GLU A 89 -3.53 1.61 14.70
N PRO A 90 -4.82 1.24 14.87
CA PRO A 90 -5.80 1.32 13.81
C PRO A 90 -5.92 2.73 13.21
N ALA A 91 -6.31 2.81 11.94
CA ALA A 91 -6.64 4.08 11.32
C ALA A 91 -7.90 4.68 11.97
N PRO A 92 -8.02 6.03 12.06
CA PRO A 92 -9.22 6.66 12.58
C PRO A 92 -10.42 6.41 11.65
N SER A 93 -11.64 6.55 12.18
CA SER A 93 -12.86 6.38 11.37
C SER A 93 -13.05 7.45 10.29
N SER A 94 -12.43 8.62 10.50
CA SER A 94 -12.40 9.72 9.55
C SER A 94 -11.10 10.51 9.71
N ALA A 95 -10.73 11.25 8.67
CA ALA A 95 -9.58 12.15 8.68
C ALA A 95 -9.91 13.38 7.83
N VAL A 96 -9.32 14.53 8.18
CA VAL A 96 -9.34 15.71 7.31
C VAL A 96 -8.43 15.40 6.13
N ALA A 97 -9.02 15.30 4.94
CA ALA A 97 -8.28 14.99 3.72
C ALA A 97 -8.02 16.28 2.93
N PRO A 98 -6.75 16.63 2.64
CA PRO A 98 -6.44 17.77 1.78
C PRO A 98 -7.06 17.63 0.39
N THR A 99 -7.49 18.74 -0.21
CA THR A 99 -7.88 18.76 -1.63
C THR A 99 -6.73 18.26 -2.50
N GLY A 100 -7.07 17.44 -3.50
CA GLY A 100 -6.10 16.81 -4.39
C GLY A 100 -5.40 15.58 -3.81
N SER A 101 -5.72 15.17 -2.57
CA SER A 101 -5.22 13.91 -1.99
C SER A 101 -6.11 12.71 -2.33
N VAL A 102 -5.65 11.51 -1.96
CA VAL A 102 -6.45 10.28 -2.01
C VAL A 102 -6.71 9.76 -0.59
N THR A 103 -7.94 9.34 -0.32
CA THR A 103 -8.31 8.62 0.89
C THR A 103 -8.27 7.12 0.61
N TYR A 104 -7.43 6.39 1.35
CA TYR A 104 -7.48 4.94 1.42
C TYR A 104 -8.45 4.53 2.54
N ALA A 105 -9.66 4.09 2.17
CA ALA A 105 -10.63 3.58 3.13
C ALA A 105 -10.50 2.06 3.26
N LEU A 106 -10.31 1.60 4.50
CA LEU A 106 -10.19 0.19 4.86
C LEU A 106 -11.56 -0.42 5.06
N ASN A 107 -11.80 -1.62 4.53
CA ASN A 107 -13.07 -2.31 4.75
C ASN A 107 -13.14 -2.83 6.22
N PRO A 108 -14.09 -2.37 7.05
CA PRO A 108 -14.22 -2.83 8.42
C PRO A 108 -14.60 -4.33 8.54
N GLU A 109 -15.16 -4.94 7.49
CA GLU A 109 -15.49 -6.38 7.46
C GLU A 109 -14.36 -7.28 6.94
N ALA A 110 -13.22 -6.69 6.53
CA ALA A 110 -12.04 -7.43 6.10
C ALA A 110 -10.85 -7.11 7.01
N PRO A 111 -10.89 -7.49 8.30
CA PRO A 111 -9.78 -7.23 9.21
C PRO A 111 -8.52 -7.95 8.72
N MET A 112 -7.40 -7.23 8.77
CA MET A 112 -6.11 -7.69 8.28
C MET A 112 -5.03 -7.31 9.26
N SER A 113 -3.96 -8.10 9.33
CA SER A 113 -2.74 -7.68 10.03
C SER A 113 -2.19 -6.40 9.41
N SER A 114 -1.49 -5.59 10.19
CA SER A 114 -0.95 -4.30 9.72
C SER A 114 -0.09 -4.44 8.45
N GLY A 115 0.77 -5.47 8.38
CA GLY A 115 1.57 -5.73 7.19
C GLY A 115 0.75 -6.06 5.93
N LYS A 116 -0.37 -6.78 6.07
CA LYS A 116 -1.30 -7.04 4.97
C LYS A 116 -2.03 -5.76 4.58
N THR A 117 -2.51 -4.98 5.54
CA THR A 117 -3.17 -3.69 5.29
C THR A 117 -2.27 -2.74 4.50
N LEU A 118 -1.00 -2.58 4.90
CA LEU A 118 -0.03 -1.75 4.18
C LEU A 118 0.24 -2.26 2.76
N ALA A 119 0.30 -3.58 2.55
CA ALA A 119 0.44 -4.15 1.22
C ALA A 119 -0.78 -3.86 0.34
N GLN A 120 -2.00 -3.98 0.88
CA GLN A 120 -3.25 -3.66 0.18
C GLN A 120 -3.38 -2.17 -0.13
N ILE A 121 -2.98 -1.29 0.79
CA ILE A 121 -2.88 0.16 0.51
C ILE A 121 -1.89 0.41 -0.64
N GLY A 122 -0.74 -0.28 -0.66
CA GLY A 122 0.19 -0.21 -1.78
C GLY A 122 -0.45 -0.60 -3.12
N HIS A 123 -1.29 -1.63 -3.16
CA HIS A 123 -2.06 -1.98 -4.37
C HIS A 123 -3.09 -0.91 -4.74
N ALA A 124 -3.80 -0.36 -3.75
CA ALA A 124 -4.79 0.70 -3.98
C ALA A 124 -4.13 1.98 -4.53
N ALA A 125 -2.94 2.29 -4.05
CA ALA A 125 -2.14 3.42 -4.54
C ALA A 125 -1.73 3.26 -6.00
N VAL A 126 -1.39 2.05 -6.45
CA VAL A 126 -1.09 1.79 -7.88
C VAL A 126 -2.32 2.01 -8.74
N LEU A 127 -3.48 1.48 -8.35
CA LEU A 127 -4.74 1.72 -9.06
C LEU A 127 -5.08 3.22 -9.11
N ALA A 128 -4.90 3.93 -8.00
CA ALA A 128 -5.12 5.37 -7.94
C ALA A 128 -4.13 6.15 -8.83
N ALA A 129 -2.87 5.73 -8.91
CA ALA A 129 -1.86 6.38 -9.76
C ALA A 129 -2.18 6.21 -11.25
N ASP A 130 -2.63 5.02 -11.65
CA ASP A 130 -3.05 4.74 -13.02
C ASP A 130 -4.28 5.59 -13.41
N ALA A 131 -5.21 5.81 -12.48
CA ALA A 131 -6.40 6.65 -12.69
C ALA A 131 -6.13 8.17 -12.56
N LEU A 132 -5.14 8.58 -11.76
CA LEU A 132 -4.84 9.97 -11.42
C LEU A 132 -3.33 10.28 -11.59
N PRO A 133 -2.81 10.39 -12.83
CA PRO A 133 -1.38 10.63 -13.05
C PRO A 133 -0.86 11.90 -12.37
N ALA A 134 -1.64 12.99 -12.38
CA ALA A 134 -1.27 14.25 -11.72
C ALA A 134 -1.15 14.15 -10.19
N TRP A 135 -1.95 13.29 -9.55
CA TRP A 135 -1.83 12.99 -8.12
C TRP A 135 -0.53 12.24 -7.83
N ALA A 136 -0.17 11.29 -8.70
CA ALA A 136 1.08 10.56 -8.59
C ALA A 136 2.29 11.48 -8.81
N ASP A 137 2.20 12.42 -9.76
CA ASP A 137 3.23 13.45 -10.01
C ASP A 137 3.44 14.37 -8.80
N ALA A 138 2.36 14.65 -8.06
CA ALA A 138 2.39 15.43 -6.83
C ALA A 138 2.95 14.67 -5.61
N GLY A 139 3.51 13.46 -5.79
CA GLY A 139 4.10 12.67 -4.70
C GLY A 139 3.09 11.82 -3.93
N CYS A 140 1.92 11.56 -4.51
CA CYS A 140 0.89 10.67 -3.96
C CYS A 140 0.34 11.10 -2.57
N PRO A 141 -0.06 12.38 -2.36
CA PRO A 141 -0.58 12.82 -1.06
C PRO A 141 -1.83 12.02 -0.67
N ALA A 142 -1.87 11.47 0.54
CA ALA A 142 -2.97 10.58 0.95
C ALA A 142 -3.25 10.57 2.46
N VAL A 143 -4.44 10.11 2.80
CA VAL A 143 -4.86 9.79 4.18
C VAL A 143 -5.43 8.37 4.24
N VAL A 144 -5.46 7.77 5.44
CA VAL A 144 -6.04 6.44 5.66
C VAL A 144 -7.15 6.54 6.69
N VAL A 145 -8.27 5.87 6.42
CA VAL A 145 -9.43 5.82 7.32
C VAL A 145 -9.96 4.39 7.44
N ALA A 146 -10.50 4.03 8.60
CA ALA A 146 -11.24 2.80 8.85
C ALA A 146 -12.71 3.15 9.20
N PRO A 147 -13.52 3.52 8.19
CA PRO A 147 -14.84 4.08 8.41
C PRO A 147 -15.85 3.00 8.82
N SER A 148 -17.08 3.41 9.12
CA SER A 148 -18.19 2.46 9.33
C SER A 148 -18.51 1.68 8.04
N LEU A 149 -19.18 0.53 8.14
CA LEU A 149 -19.56 -0.25 6.95
C LEU A 149 -20.46 0.55 5.97
N PRO A 150 -21.49 1.29 6.43
CA PRO A 150 -22.27 2.15 5.53
C PRO A 150 -21.42 3.21 4.83
N ASP A 151 -20.48 3.84 5.53
CA ASP A 151 -19.59 4.86 4.95
C ASP A 151 -18.62 4.24 3.96
N PHE A 152 -18.06 3.06 4.27
CA PHE A 152 -17.23 2.30 3.35
C PHE A 152 -18.00 1.94 2.07
N ALA A 153 -19.24 1.47 2.19
CA ALA A 153 -20.09 1.16 1.04
C ALA A 153 -20.40 2.41 0.20
N ALA A 154 -20.67 3.55 0.84
CA ALA A 154 -20.89 4.82 0.15
C ALA A 154 -19.64 5.30 -0.60
N LEU A 155 -18.47 5.24 0.05
CA LEU A 155 -17.18 5.55 -0.58
C LEU A 155 -16.87 4.60 -1.75
N SER A 156 -17.13 3.31 -1.57
CA SER A 156 -16.95 2.30 -2.60
C SER A 156 -17.90 2.47 -3.78
N ALA A 157 -19.12 2.99 -3.60
CA ALA A 157 -20.07 3.25 -4.69
C ALA A 157 -19.90 4.64 -5.35
N SER A 158 -19.14 5.53 -4.72
CA SER A 158 -18.95 6.91 -5.17
C SER A 158 -18.29 7.01 -6.55
N SER A 159 -18.66 8.04 -7.32
CA SER A 159 -17.97 8.43 -8.56
C SER A 159 -16.54 8.95 -8.32
N LEU A 160 -16.20 9.26 -7.06
CA LEU A 160 -14.84 9.64 -6.66
C LEU A 160 -13.95 8.42 -6.36
N CYS A 161 -14.50 7.20 -6.37
CA CYS A 161 -13.72 5.98 -6.19
C CYS A 161 -12.89 5.71 -7.46
N VAL A 162 -11.57 5.71 -7.29
CA VAL A 162 -10.59 5.54 -8.38
C VAL A 162 -9.88 4.19 -8.34
N GLY A 163 -10.10 3.39 -7.30
CA GLY A 163 -9.51 2.06 -7.20
C GLY A 163 -10.19 1.21 -6.13
N ARG A 164 -10.36 -0.09 -6.42
CA ARG A 164 -10.87 -1.09 -5.49
C ARG A 164 -9.93 -2.28 -5.51
N VAL A 165 -9.35 -2.61 -4.36
CA VAL A 165 -8.51 -3.79 -4.21
C VAL A 165 -9.35 -4.89 -3.59
N ALA A 166 -9.38 -6.06 -4.22
CA ALA A 166 -10.06 -7.23 -3.70
C ALA A 166 -9.03 -8.30 -3.31
N ASP A 167 -9.32 -9.04 -2.25
CA ASP A 167 -8.49 -10.19 -1.90
C ASP A 167 -8.64 -11.29 -2.96
N ALA A 168 -7.50 -11.85 -3.37
CA ALA A 168 -7.45 -12.93 -4.36
C ALA A 168 -7.84 -14.31 -3.79
N GLY A 169 -8.37 -14.37 -2.55
CA GLY A 169 -8.76 -15.60 -1.88
C GLY A 169 -7.60 -16.32 -1.19
N LEU A 170 -6.58 -15.58 -0.76
CA LEU A 170 -5.42 -16.11 -0.02
C LEU A 170 -5.49 -15.78 1.48
N THR A 171 -6.64 -15.27 1.93
CA THR A 171 -6.92 -14.92 3.31
C THR A 171 -8.19 -15.61 3.83
N GLU A 172 -8.48 -15.43 5.11
CA GLU A 172 -9.69 -15.94 5.78
C GLU A 172 -10.97 -15.21 5.31
N VAL A 173 -10.83 -14.15 4.50
CA VAL A 173 -11.93 -13.37 3.92
C VAL A 173 -12.37 -14.02 2.62
N ALA A 174 -13.68 -13.98 2.33
CA ALA A 174 -14.24 -14.56 1.11
C ALA A 174 -13.55 -13.99 -0.15
N PRO A 175 -13.16 -14.83 -1.13
CA PRO A 175 -12.56 -14.36 -2.38
C PRO A 175 -13.40 -13.29 -3.05
N GLY A 176 -12.76 -12.24 -3.58
CA GLY A 176 -13.44 -11.11 -4.21
C GLY A 176 -13.93 -10.03 -3.24
N THR A 177 -13.74 -10.19 -1.93
CA THR A 177 -14.03 -9.13 -0.96
C THR A 177 -13.10 -7.95 -1.17
N VAL A 178 -13.68 -6.76 -1.37
CA VAL A 178 -12.93 -5.50 -1.45
C VAL A 178 -12.32 -5.19 -0.08
N THR A 179 -11.00 -5.08 0.00
CA THR A 179 -10.26 -4.83 1.24
C THR A 179 -9.96 -3.36 1.45
N VAL A 180 -9.64 -2.64 0.37
CA VAL A 180 -9.30 -1.21 0.39
C VAL A 180 -9.90 -0.52 -0.83
N VAL A 181 -10.48 0.66 -0.62
CA VAL A 181 -10.88 1.55 -1.70
C VAL A 181 -10.05 2.83 -1.69
N ALA A 182 -9.62 3.27 -2.86
CA ALA A 182 -8.98 4.57 -3.06
C ALA A 182 -10.01 5.55 -3.59
N VAL A 183 -10.20 6.67 -2.88
CA VAL A 183 -11.18 7.71 -3.22
C VAL A 183 -10.46 9.05 -3.37
N ARG A 184 -10.68 9.74 -4.49
CA ARG A 184 -10.13 11.07 -4.72
C ARG A 184 -10.82 12.09 -3.83
N ASN A 185 -10.05 12.98 -3.21
CA ASN A 185 -10.56 14.19 -2.56
C ASN A 185 -10.45 15.36 -3.56
N PRO A 186 -11.57 15.85 -4.12
CA PRO A 186 -11.56 16.86 -5.17
C PRO A 186 -11.08 18.24 -4.70
#